data_AF-A0AAE2CIL4-F1
#
_entry.id   AF-A0AAE2CIL4-F1
#
_cell.length_a   1.000
_cell.length_b   1.000
_cell.length_c   1.000
_cell.angle_alpha   90.00
_cell.angle_beta   90.00
_cell.angle_gamma   90.00
#
_symmetry.space_group_name_H-M   'P 1'
#
loop_
_entity.id
_entity.type
_entity.pdbx_description
1 polymer ?
#
loop_
_entity_poly.entity_id
_entity_poly.type
_entity_poly.pdbx_seq_one_letter_code
_entity_poly.pdbx_strand_id
1 'polypeptide(L)'
;MYKQLWPLGVWWIRTTLSFIAKLRSLREKQENNSHYDLRLLLLFSAYNKPSDCPSHNPKKYLTPILFARRYSRRKAMACSSVVKLNAASSSWIAGQQSVNRRSGSAARFPTRRVSVIRAGSYTDELIKTAKSIASPGRGILAIDESNATCGKRLASIGLDNTETNRQAYRQLLLTTPGLGDYISGAILFEETLYQSTTDGKKFVDCLRDENIVPGIKVDKGLVPLPGSNNESWCQGLDGLASRSSEYYKQGARFAKWRTVVSIPCGPSALAVKEAAWGLARYAAISQDNGLVPIVEPEILLDGDHPIERTLEVAERVWAEVFYYLAENNVIFEGILLKPSMVTPGAEHKEKASPDTIAKYTLTMLKRRVPPAVPGIMFLSGGQSEVEATLNLNAMNQTPNPWHVSFSYARALQNTVLKTWQGRPENVEAAQKALLVRAKANSLAQLGKYSAEGESDEAKKGMFVKGYTY
;
A
#
# COMPACT_ATOMS: atom_id res chain seq x y z
N MET A 1 3.80 -68.99 5.37
CA MET A 1 2.59 -68.23 5.74
C MET A 1 2.77 -66.77 5.34
N TYR A 2 2.20 -66.39 4.21
CA TYR A 2 2.05 -64.99 3.77
C TYR A 2 0.82 -64.37 4.44
N LYS A 3 0.91 -63.14 4.94
CA LYS A 3 -0.15 -62.14 5.24
C LYS A 3 0.56 -60.93 5.89
N GLN A 4 0.29 -59.65 5.63
CA GLN A 4 -0.60 -58.92 4.73
C GLN A 4 -0.19 -57.44 4.88
N LEU A 5 0.14 -56.73 3.80
CA LEU A 5 0.36 -55.27 3.79
C LEU A 5 -0.49 -54.66 2.66
N TRP A 6 -1.56 -53.95 3.02
CA TRP A 6 -2.25 -52.87 2.28
C TRP A 6 -3.30 -52.26 3.25
N PRO A 7 -3.56 -50.92 3.33
CA PRO A 7 -4.10 -50.20 2.18
C PRO A 7 -3.65 -48.74 1.97
N LEU A 8 -2.91 -48.47 0.88
CA LEU A 8 -2.71 -47.11 0.33
C LEU A 8 -3.03 -47.01 -1.17
N GLY A 9 -3.05 -48.13 -1.91
CA GLY A 9 -3.31 -48.14 -3.36
C GLY A 9 -4.78 -48.12 -3.80
N VAL A 10 -5.74 -48.33 -2.91
CA VAL A 10 -7.18 -48.38 -3.29
C VAL A 10 -7.80 -46.99 -3.38
N TRP A 11 -7.26 -46.00 -2.68
CA TRP A 11 -7.77 -44.62 -2.68
C TRP A 11 -7.41 -43.86 -3.97
N TRP A 12 -6.21 -44.10 -4.50
CA TRP A 12 -5.71 -43.49 -5.75
C TRP A 12 -6.44 -43.98 -7.00
N ILE A 13 -6.82 -45.27 -7.05
CA ILE A 13 -7.55 -45.84 -8.19
C ILE A 13 -8.98 -45.29 -8.25
N ARG A 14 -9.64 -45.10 -7.10
CA ARG A 14 -11.01 -44.55 -7.02
C ARG A 14 -11.10 -43.08 -7.42
N THR A 15 -10.12 -42.25 -7.04
CA THR A 15 -10.07 -40.84 -7.42
C THR A 15 -9.75 -40.64 -8.90
N THR A 16 -8.86 -41.46 -9.45
CA THR A 16 -8.47 -41.39 -10.87
C THR A 16 -9.61 -41.83 -11.80
N LEU A 17 -10.36 -42.89 -11.44
CA LEU A 17 -11.52 -43.34 -12.23
C LEU A 17 -12.70 -42.37 -12.18
N SER A 18 -12.92 -41.69 -11.04
CA SER A 18 -13.95 -40.64 -10.91
C SER A 18 -13.64 -39.40 -11.76
N PHE A 19 -12.35 -39.04 -11.88
CA PHE A 19 -11.90 -37.95 -12.75
C PHE A 19 -12.02 -38.30 -14.23
N ILE A 20 -11.69 -39.52 -14.64
CA ILE A 20 -11.84 -40.01 -16.02
C ILE A 20 -13.33 -40.07 -16.43
N ALA A 21 -14.23 -40.49 -15.52
CA ALA A 21 -15.67 -40.49 -15.78
C ALA A 21 -16.23 -39.06 -15.95
N LYS A 22 -15.71 -38.10 -15.18
CA LYS A 22 -16.11 -36.68 -15.27
C LYS A 22 -15.61 -36.02 -16.55
N LEU A 23 -14.43 -36.41 -17.05
CA LEU A 23 -13.92 -35.98 -18.36
C LEU A 23 -14.69 -36.59 -19.55
N ARG A 24 -15.17 -37.83 -19.45
CA ARG A 24 -16.07 -38.42 -20.47
C ARG A 24 -17.42 -37.71 -20.54
N SER A 25 -18.02 -37.40 -19.39
CA SER A 25 -19.28 -36.64 -19.32
C SER A 25 -19.16 -35.22 -19.88
N LEU A 26 -18.00 -34.57 -19.74
CA LEU A 26 -17.74 -33.25 -20.31
C LEU A 26 -17.49 -33.29 -21.81
N ARG A 27 -16.91 -34.39 -22.34
CA ARG A 27 -16.74 -34.62 -23.78
C ARG A 27 -18.08 -34.87 -24.49
N GLU A 28 -18.98 -35.67 -23.90
CA GLU A 28 -20.33 -35.91 -24.44
C GLU A 28 -21.21 -34.64 -24.44
N LYS A 29 -20.99 -33.72 -23.49
CA LYS A 29 -21.70 -32.43 -23.47
C LYS A 29 -21.19 -31.42 -24.51
N GLN A 30 -19.99 -31.64 -25.06
CA GLN A 30 -19.37 -30.72 -26.01
C GLN A 30 -19.69 -31.04 -27.47
N GLU A 31 -20.18 -32.24 -27.78
CA GLU A 31 -20.59 -32.65 -29.14
C GLU A 31 -21.94 -32.07 -29.59
N ASN A 32 -22.68 -31.38 -28.71
CA ASN A 32 -24.03 -30.85 -29.00
C ASN A 32 -24.11 -29.34 -29.25
N ASN A 33 -22.99 -28.64 -29.47
CA ASN A 33 -23.02 -27.22 -29.86
C ASN A 33 -21.98 -26.94 -30.95
N SER A 34 -22.47 -26.82 -32.18
CA SER A 34 -21.67 -26.49 -33.36
C SER A 34 -21.38 -24.99 -33.43
N HIS A 35 -20.23 -24.68 -34.04
CA HIS A 35 -19.59 -23.38 -34.26
C HIS A 35 -18.79 -22.83 -33.08
N TYR A 36 -17.46 -23.00 -33.11
CA TYR A 36 -16.47 -21.93 -33.36
C TYR A 36 -15.07 -22.56 -33.52
N ASP A 37 -14.30 -21.98 -34.45
CA ASP A 37 -12.97 -22.40 -34.92
C ASP A 37 -11.88 -22.11 -33.87
N LEU A 38 -11.05 -23.12 -33.53
CA LEU A 38 -9.97 -23.01 -32.53
C LEU A 38 -8.72 -23.79 -32.96
N ARG A 39 -7.82 -23.09 -33.67
CA ARG A 39 -6.39 -23.43 -33.68
C ARG A 39 -5.72 -22.79 -32.46
N LEU A 40 -5.44 -23.57 -31.42
CA LEU A 40 -4.28 -23.46 -30.51
C LEU A 40 -4.52 -24.29 -29.25
N LEU A 41 -4.00 -25.52 -29.23
CA LEU A 41 -3.80 -26.29 -28.00
C LEU A 41 -2.79 -27.40 -28.28
N LEU A 42 -1.54 -27.18 -27.91
CA LEU A 42 -0.58 -28.23 -27.54
C LEU A 42 0.65 -27.58 -26.91
N LEU A 43 0.62 -27.45 -25.58
CA LEU A 43 1.78 -27.47 -24.69
C LEU A 43 1.22 -27.61 -23.27
N PHE A 44 1.49 -28.72 -22.59
CA PHE A 44 1.79 -28.80 -21.14
C PHE A 44 1.79 -30.28 -20.71
N SER A 45 2.98 -30.87 -20.64
CA SER A 45 3.27 -31.93 -19.68
C SER A 45 4.77 -32.00 -19.44
N ALA A 46 5.17 -31.50 -18.28
CA ALA A 46 6.35 -31.87 -17.49
C ALA A 46 6.83 -30.62 -16.74
N TYR A 47 6.45 -30.45 -15.47
CA TYR A 47 7.33 -29.95 -14.42
C TYR A 47 6.59 -30.09 -13.09
N ASN A 48 6.94 -31.13 -12.34
CA ASN A 48 6.69 -31.24 -10.91
C ASN A 48 7.81 -32.09 -10.31
N LYS A 49 8.85 -31.44 -9.80
CA LYS A 49 9.71 -31.93 -8.71
C LYS A 49 10.38 -30.73 -8.01
N PRO A 50 10.55 -30.77 -6.69
CA PRO A 50 11.14 -29.69 -5.90
C PRO A 50 12.66 -29.66 -6.09
N SER A 51 13.23 -28.47 -6.23
CA SER A 51 14.67 -28.25 -6.40
C SER A 51 15.34 -27.99 -5.05
N ASP A 52 16.09 -28.99 -4.58
CA ASP A 52 17.23 -28.80 -3.67
C ASP A 52 18.44 -28.28 -4.47
N CYS A 53 19.16 -27.32 -3.91
CA CYS A 53 20.42 -26.81 -4.44
C CYS A 53 21.58 -27.64 -3.88
N PRO A 54 22.56 -28.03 -4.72
CA PRO A 54 23.93 -27.73 -4.31
C PRO A 54 24.86 -27.28 -5.44
N SER A 55 25.84 -26.50 -5.01
CA SER A 55 27.06 -26.04 -5.69
C SER A 55 27.78 -27.08 -6.57
N HIS A 56 28.17 -26.70 -7.80
CA HIS A 56 29.56 -26.80 -8.29
C HIS A 56 29.75 -26.22 -9.70
N ASN A 57 30.93 -25.62 -9.89
CA ASN A 57 31.54 -25.12 -11.14
C ASN A 57 32.04 -26.31 -11.99
N PRO A 58 31.97 -26.26 -13.34
CA PRO A 58 33.24 -26.12 -14.07
C PRO A 58 33.18 -25.31 -15.38
N LYS A 59 34.40 -24.85 -15.73
CA LYS A 59 34.81 -24.08 -16.90
C LYS A 59 34.67 -24.82 -18.26
N LYS A 60 34.57 -23.98 -19.32
CA LYS A 60 34.94 -24.14 -20.74
C LYS A 60 33.96 -24.92 -21.64
N TYR A 61 33.35 -24.24 -22.62
CA TYR A 61 33.73 -24.27 -24.05
C TYR A 61 33.23 -23.01 -24.78
N LEU A 62 34.05 -22.51 -25.73
CA LEU A 62 33.81 -21.40 -26.67
C LEU A 62 32.65 -21.71 -27.65
N THR A 63 31.93 -20.79 -28.32
CA THR A 63 32.28 -19.58 -29.09
C THR A 63 30.99 -18.76 -29.38
N PRO A 64 31.03 -17.45 -29.68
CA PRO A 64 29.84 -16.60 -29.85
C PRO A 64 29.43 -16.33 -31.31
N ILE A 65 28.12 -16.32 -31.57
CA ILE A 65 27.52 -15.83 -32.82
C ILE A 65 27.32 -14.31 -32.73
N LEU A 66 28.02 -13.60 -33.61
CA LEU A 66 27.93 -12.16 -33.85
C LEU A 66 26.62 -11.78 -34.54
N PHE A 67 25.88 -10.81 -33.98
CA PHE A 67 24.96 -9.98 -34.75
C PHE A 67 25.45 -8.53 -34.72
N ALA A 68 25.87 -8.05 -35.88
CA ALA A 68 26.39 -6.70 -36.08
C ALA A 68 25.26 -5.66 -36.04
N ARG A 69 25.33 -4.69 -35.12
CA ARG A 69 24.61 -3.42 -35.21
C ARG A 69 25.54 -2.36 -35.80
N ARG A 70 25.17 -1.84 -36.97
CA ARG A 70 25.82 -0.68 -37.61
C ARG A 70 25.68 0.56 -36.72
N TYR A 71 26.81 1.06 -36.26
CA TYR A 71 26.98 2.47 -35.87
C TYR A 71 27.62 3.21 -37.04
N SER A 72 27.01 4.31 -37.48
CA SER A 72 27.64 5.27 -38.39
C SER A 72 28.25 6.40 -37.56
N ARG A 73 29.58 6.57 -37.66
CA ARG A 73 30.30 7.80 -37.28
C ARG A 73 30.88 8.44 -38.54
N ARG A 74 30.57 9.72 -38.78
CA ARG A 74 31.39 10.74 -39.47
C ARG A 74 30.92 12.10 -38.94
N LYS A 75 31.72 13.12 -38.71
CA LYS A 75 33.16 13.37 -38.54
C LYS A 75 33.19 14.77 -37.87
N ALA A 76 34.16 15.02 -37.01
CA ALA A 76 34.39 16.34 -36.42
C ALA A 76 34.87 17.35 -37.48
N MET A 77 34.54 18.63 -37.27
CA MET A 77 35.39 19.75 -37.66
C MET A 77 35.20 20.88 -36.64
N ALA A 78 36.31 21.33 -36.06
CA ALA A 78 36.39 22.46 -35.15
C ALA A 78 36.63 23.75 -35.95
N CYS A 79 36.12 24.89 -35.49
CA CYS A 79 36.94 26.08 -35.27
C CYS A 79 36.17 27.16 -34.48
N SER A 80 36.90 27.83 -33.61
CA SER A 80 36.52 28.94 -32.74
C SER A 80 36.15 30.21 -33.51
N SER A 81 35.27 31.05 -32.95
CA SER A 81 35.58 32.44 -32.58
C SER A 81 34.35 33.19 -32.06
N VAL A 82 34.59 33.95 -30.99
CA VAL A 82 33.70 34.93 -30.38
C VAL A 82 33.83 36.24 -31.14
N VAL A 83 32.74 36.80 -31.65
CA VAL A 83 32.64 38.25 -31.95
C VAL A 83 31.21 38.72 -31.66
N LYS A 84 31.06 39.57 -30.65
CA LYS A 84 29.97 40.54 -30.52
C LYS A 84 30.23 41.67 -31.51
N LEU A 85 29.21 42.21 -32.18
CA LEU A 85 29.03 43.66 -32.37
C LEU A 85 27.65 44.01 -32.96
N ASN A 86 27.31 45.28 -32.72
CA ASN A 86 26.02 45.94 -32.74
C ASN A 86 25.39 46.19 -34.12
N ALA A 87 24.12 46.57 -34.04
CA ALA A 87 23.24 47.15 -35.06
C ALA A 87 23.82 48.35 -35.83
N ALA A 88 23.43 48.50 -37.10
CA ALA A 88 22.65 49.63 -37.62
C ALA A 88 22.45 49.54 -39.15
N SER A 89 21.22 49.82 -39.57
CA SER A 89 20.74 50.44 -40.83
C SER A 89 21.56 50.35 -42.13
N SER A 90 20.91 49.88 -43.21
CA SER A 90 20.87 50.59 -44.50
C SER A 90 19.81 49.99 -45.43
N SER A 91 19.04 50.88 -46.06
CA SER A 91 17.97 50.65 -47.04
C SER A 91 18.51 50.47 -48.47
N TRP A 92 17.57 50.22 -49.41
CA TRP A 92 17.68 50.08 -50.88
C TRP A 92 17.92 48.63 -51.34
N ILE A 93 17.05 47.99 -52.13
CA ILE A 93 16.58 48.38 -53.47
C ILE A 93 15.15 47.87 -53.74
N ALA A 94 14.40 48.67 -54.51
CA ALA A 94 13.07 48.40 -55.03
C ALA A 94 13.04 47.25 -56.05
N GLY A 95 11.99 46.41 -55.97
CA GLY A 95 11.68 45.40 -56.98
C GLY A 95 10.26 44.89 -56.77
N GLN A 96 9.31 45.45 -57.51
CA GLN A 96 7.92 45.00 -57.56
C GLN A 96 7.85 43.57 -58.09
N GLN A 97 7.35 42.65 -57.27
CA GLN A 97 6.63 41.47 -57.73
C GLN A 97 5.38 41.28 -56.88
N SER A 98 4.23 41.32 -57.56
CA SER A 98 2.91 41.05 -56.99
C SER A 98 2.85 39.60 -56.49
N VAL A 99 2.89 39.42 -55.17
CA VAL A 99 2.57 38.13 -54.55
C VAL A 99 1.15 38.21 -54.01
N ASN A 100 0.28 37.39 -54.59
CA ASN A 100 -1.09 37.15 -54.14
C ASN A 100 -1.13 36.97 -52.61
N ARG A 101 -1.83 37.89 -51.93
CA ARG A 101 -2.24 37.75 -50.53
C ARG A 101 -3.19 36.55 -50.44
N ARG A 102 -2.65 35.36 -50.16
CA ARG A 102 -3.45 34.30 -49.55
C ARG A 102 -3.79 34.77 -48.14
N SER A 103 -5.08 34.88 -47.87
CA SER A 103 -5.63 35.07 -46.54
C SER A 103 -5.13 33.95 -45.64
N GLY A 104 -4.10 34.23 -44.85
CA GLY A 104 -3.64 33.32 -43.81
C GLY A 104 -4.75 33.16 -42.79
N SER A 105 -5.36 31.97 -42.77
CA SER A 105 -6.13 31.49 -41.63
C SER A 105 -5.23 31.61 -40.40
N ALA A 106 -5.55 32.55 -39.50
CA ALA A 106 -4.94 32.60 -38.19
C ALA A 106 -5.24 31.26 -37.52
N ALA A 107 -4.22 30.40 -37.42
CA ALA A 107 -4.31 29.17 -36.65
C ALA A 107 -4.67 29.58 -35.21
N ARG A 108 -5.94 29.41 -34.86
CA ARG A 108 -6.41 29.53 -33.47
C ARG A 108 -5.63 28.50 -32.68
N PHE A 109 -4.65 28.95 -31.91
CA PHE A 109 -4.11 28.14 -30.83
C PHE A 109 -5.32 27.66 -30.01
N PRO A 110 -5.48 26.35 -29.77
CA PRO A 110 -6.54 25.89 -28.90
C PRO A 110 -6.32 26.56 -27.56
N THR A 111 -7.27 27.41 -27.15
CA THR A 111 -7.31 27.94 -25.79
C THR A 111 -7.30 26.73 -24.87
N ARG A 112 -6.16 26.47 -24.22
CA ARG A 112 -6.01 25.41 -23.24
C ARG A 112 -7.09 25.69 -22.20
N ARG A 113 -8.16 24.90 -22.19
CA ARG A 113 -9.17 24.97 -21.12
C ARG A 113 -8.39 24.70 -19.84
N VAL A 114 -8.15 25.75 -19.06
CA VAL A 114 -7.70 25.58 -17.69
C VAL A 114 -8.83 24.79 -17.04
N SER A 115 -8.60 23.51 -16.74
CA SER A 115 -9.51 22.77 -15.88
C SER A 115 -9.41 23.45 -14.53
N VAL A 116 -10.33 24.38 -14.28
CA VAL A 116 -10.56 24.87 -12.93
C VAL A 116 -10.97 23.63 -12.15
N ILE A 117 -10.09 23.13 -11.29
CA ILE A 117 -10.45 22.11 -10.30
C ILE A 117 -11.54 22.78 -9.47
N ARG A 118 -12.80 22.49 -9.78
CA ARG A 118 -13.93 22.97 -9.00
C ARG A 118 -13.87 22.23 -7.68
N ALA A 119 -13.90 22.97 -6.57
CA ALA A 119 -14.08 22.36 -5.26
C ALA A 119 -15.31 21.45 -5.30
N GLY A 120 -15.11 20.15 -5.06
CA GLY A 120 -16.19 19.19 -4.92
C GLY A 120 -17.03 19.50 -3.68
N SER A 121 -18.25 18.97 -3.61
CA SER A 121 -19.21 19.24 -2.52
C SER A 121 -18.67 18.93 -1.11
N TYR A 122 -17.68 18.05 -1.01
CA TYR A 122 -17.08 17.62 0.26
C TYR A 122 -15.74 18.31 0.58
N THR A 123 -15.24 19.22 -0.26
CA THR A 123 -13.86 19.76 -0.15
C THR A 123 -13.52 20.25 1.26
N ASP A 124 -14.35 21.12 1.84
CA ASP A 124 -14.08 21.67 3.18
C ASP A 124 -14.18 20.61 4.29
N GLU A 125 -15.12 19.66 4.16
CA GLU A 125 -15.26 18.55 5.10
C GLU A 125 -14.06 17.61 5.06
N LEU A 126 -13.55 17.30 3.86
CA LEU A 126 -12.36 16.46 3.66
C LEU A 126 -11.14 17.11 4.32
N ILE A 127 -10.92 18.40 4.07
CA ILE A 127 -9.79 19.15 4.66
C ILE A 127 -9.91 19.19 6.19
N LYS A 128 -11.10 19.46 6.71
CA LYS A 128 -11.35 19.47 8.16
C LYS A 128 -11.12 18.10 8.78
N THR A 129 -11.60 17.03 8.14
CA THR A 129 -11.45 15.66 8.62
C THR A 129 -9.99 15.23 8.63
N ALA A 130 -9.26 15.49 7.53
CA ALA A 130 -7.85 15.13 7.42
C ALA A 130 -7.00 15.85 8.48
N LYS A 131 -7.27 17.15 8.74
CA LYS A 131 -6.62 17.91 9.83
C LYS A 131 -6.99 17.40 11.23
N SER A 132 -8.24 17.00 11.44
CA SER A 132 -8.70 16.42 12.72
C SER A 132 -7.97 15.10 13.02
N ILE A 133 -7.82 14.24 12.01
CA ILE A 133 -7.06 13.00 12.13
C ILE A 133 -5.57 13.30 12.37
N ALA A 134 -5.02 14.29 11.68
CA ALA A 134 -3.64 14.76 11.83
C ALA A 134 -3.44 15.74 13.01
N SER A 135 -4.04 15.43 14.17
CA SER A 135 -3.97 16.29 15.36
C SER A 135 -2.78 15.95 16.28
N PRO A 136 -2.17 16.96 16.94
CA PRO A 136 -1.04 16.76 17.86
C PRO A 136 -1.30 15.67 18.91
N GLY A 137 -0.31 14.80 19.11
CA GLY A 137 -0.36 13.72 20.08
C GLY A 137 -1.29 12.57 19.71
N ARG A 138 -1.87 12.53 18.51
CA ARG A 138 -2.81 11.47 18.12
C ARG A 138 -2.40 10.76 16.83
N GLY A 139 -2.85 9.53 16.68
CA GLY A 139 -2.65 8.73 15.47
C GLY A 139 -3.82 7.78 15.19
N ILE A 140 -3.63 6.82 14.29
CA ILE A 140 -4.69 5.94 13.82
C ILE A 140 -4.49 4.52 14.35
N LEU A 141 -5.56 3.95 14.92
CA LEU A 141 -5.67 2.53 15.24
C LEU A 141 -6.17 1.77 14.01
N ALA A 142 -5.34 0.94 13.40
CA ALA A 142 -5.73 0.14 12.24
C ALA A 142 -6.22 -1.25 12.68
N ILE A 143 -7.53 -1.46 12.68
CA ILE A 143 -8.22 -2.71 13.06
C ILE A 143 -9.04 -3.27 11.89
N ASP A 144 -8.57 -2.98 10.68
CA ASP A 144 -9.18 -3.34 9.40
C ASP A 144 -8.67 -4.68 8.86
N GLU A 145 -8.21 -5.56 9.75
CA GLU A 145 -7.89 -6.93 9.36
C GLU A 145 -9.13 -7.60 8.76
N SER A 146 -8.95 -8.21 7.58
CA SER A 146 -9.96 -9.07 6.98
C SER A 146 -10.32 -10.22 7.92
N ASN A 147 -11.46 -10.87 7.71
CA ASN A 147 -11.84 -12.03 8.51
C ASN A 147 -10.75 -13.12 8.51
N ALA A 148 -10.07 -13.32 7.38
CA ALA A 148 -8.94 -14.26 7.29
C ALA A 148 -7.74 -13.83 8.14
N THR A 149 -7.36 -12.56 8.09
CA THR A 149 -6.20 -12.04 8.84
C THR A 149 -6.47 -11.89 10.32
N CYS A 150 -7.68 -11.49 10.71
CA CYS A 150 -8.13 -11.50 12.09
C CYS A 150 -8.12 -12.95 12.64
N GLY A 151 -8.56 -13.92 11.84
CA GLY A 151 -8.48 -15.35 12.18
C GLY A 151 -7.06 -15.84 12.47
N LYS A 152 -6.07 -15.46 11.65
CA LYS A 152 -4.65 -15.79 11.92
C LYS A 152 -4.18 -15.22 13.27
N ARG A 153 -4.66 -14.03 13.64
CA ARG A 153 -4.34 -13.40 14.94
C ARG A 153 -5.02 -14.14 16.09
N LEU A 154 -6.32 -14.42 16.00
CA LEU A 154 -7.05 -15.18 17.01
C LEU A 154 -6.44 -16.58 17.23
N ALA A 155 -6.07 -17.27 16.16
CA ALA A 155 -5.42 -18.58 16.23
C ALA A 155 -4.10 -18.53 17.01
N SER A 156 -3.36 -17.43 16.97
CA SER A 156 -2.09 -17.27 17.70
C SER A 156 -2.25 -17.26 19.22
N ILE A 157 -3.46 -17.02 19.73
CA ILE A 157 -3.83 -17.10 21.15
C ILE A 157 -4.78 -18.28 21.43
N GLY A 158 -4.92 -19.21 20.49
CA GLY A 158 -5.74 -20.41 20.65
C GLY A 158 -7.25 -20.20 20.47
N LEU A 159 -7.68 -19.12 19.82
CA LEU A 159 -9.09 -18.83 19.57
C LEU A 159 -9.51 -19.17 18.13
N ASP A 160 -10.73 -19.68 18.00
CA ASP A 160 -11.37 -19.91 16.71
C ASP A 160 -11.76 -18.61 16.01
N ASN A 161 -11.75 -18.62 14.68
CA ASN A 161 -12.16 -17.48 13.85
C ASN A 161 -13.68 -17.41 13.67
N THR A 162 -14.41 -17.17 14.75
CA THR A 162 -15.87 -16.93 14.73
C THR A 162 -16.19 -15.44 14.70
N GLU A 163 -17.38 -15.09 14.21
CA GLU A 163 -17.85 -13.70 14.25
C GLU A 163 -17.88 -13.17 15.69
N THR A 164 -18.37 -13.96 16.64
CA THR A 164 -18.40 -13.61 18.06
C THR A 164 -17.01 -13.28 18.61
N ASN A 165 -15.98 -14.06 18.28
CA ASN A 165 -14.62 -13.78 18.75
C ASN A 165 -14.02 -12.53 18.08
N ARG A 166 -14.32 -12.29 16.80
CA ARG A 166 -13.91 -11.05 16.10
C ARG A 166 -14.60 -9.84 16.71
N GLN A 167 -15.91 -9.91 16.94
CA GLN A 167 -16.70 -8.87 17.60
C GLN A 167 -16.19 -8.58 19.00
N ALA A 168 -15.96 -9.61 19.83
CA ALA A 168 -15.46 -9.46 21.20
C ALA A 168 -14.09 -8.76 21.22
N TYR A 169 -13.20 -9.13 20.28
CA TYR A 169 -11.90 -8.48 20.15
C TYR A 169 -12.04 -7.00 19.73
N ARG A 170 -12.93 -6.69 18.78
CA ARG A 170 -13.19 -5.31 18.36
C ARG A 170 -13.84 -4.49 19.46
N GLN A 171 -14.79 -5.07 20.19
CA GLN A 171 -15.42 -4.43 21.34
C GLN A 171 -14.38 -4.05 22.39
N LEU A 172 -13.51 -4.98 22.78
CA LEU A 172 -12.41 -4.71 23.71
C LEU A 172 -11.62 -3.46 23.31
N LEU A 173 -11.21 -3.36 22.05
CA LEU A 173 -10.43 -2.21 21.55
C LEU A 173 -11.27 -0.92 21.55
N LEU A 174 -12.48 -0.98 21.00
CA LEU A 174 -13.31 0.19 20.72
C LEU A 174 -14.05 0.75 21.94
N THR A 175 -14.15 -0.01 23.03
CA THR A 175 -14.72 0.45 24.29
C THR A 175 -13.64 0.72 25.36
N THR A 176 -12.38 0.88 24.95
CA THR A 176 -11.28 1.27 25.85
C THR A 176 -11.48 2.72 26.29
N PRO A 177 -11.70 3.00 27.60
CA PRO A 177 -11.95 4.36 28.06
C PRO A 177 -10.72 5.26 27.88
N GLY A 178 -10.92 6.49 27.37
CA GLY A 178 -9.84 7.46 27.17
C GLY A 178 -8.90 7.14 26.01
N LEU A 179 -9.28 6.20 25.14
CA LEU A 179 -8.52 5.91 23.92
C LEU A 179 -8.46 7.13 23.00
N GLY A 180 -9.50 7.97 23.04
CA GLY A 180 -9.61 9.22 22.29
C GLY A 180 -8.44 10.18 22.48
N ASP A 181 -7.81 10.19 23.65
CA ASP A 181 -6.68 11.08 23.96
C ASP A 181 -5.46 10.84 23.06
N TYR A 182 -5.33 9.63 22.51
CA TYR A 182 -4.15 9.18 21.77
C TYR A 182 -4.49 8.71 20.35
N ILE A 183 -5.74 8.37 20.08
CA ILE A 183 -6.19 7.87 18.78
C ILE A 183 -7.16 8.87 18.18
N SER A 184 -6.87 9.39 16.99
CA SER A 184 -7.71 10.31 16.23
C SER A 184 -8.59 9.64 15.18
N GLY A 185 -8.20 8.45 14.72
CA GLY A 185 -9.01 7.67 13.78
C GLY A 185 -8.87 6.17 14.01
N ALA A 186 -9.89 5.41 13.63
CA ALA A 186 -9.85 3.95 13.63
C ALA A 186 -10.25 3.39 12.26
N ILE A 187 -9.38 2.58 11.65
CA ILE A 187 -9.69 1.93 10.37
C ILE A 187 -10.40 0.62 10.66
N LEU A 188 -11.61 0.48 10.15
CA LEU A 188 -12.46 -0.68 10.34
C LEU A 188 -12.46 -1.57 9.10
N PHE A 189 -12.73 -2.87 9.32
CA PHE A 189 -13.18 -3.76 8.27
C PHE A 189 -14.70 -3.64 8.11
N GLU A 190 -15.24 -4.03 6.94
CA GLU A 190 -16.67 -3.86 6.63
C GLU A 190 -17.57 -4.55 7.67
N GLU A 191 -17.24 -5.77 8.09
CA GLU A 191 -17.97 -6.47 9.16
C GLU A 191 -18.06 -5.60 10.43
N THR A 192 -16.94 -5.01 10.87
CA THR A 192 -16.89 -4.19 12.08
C THR A 192 -17.64 -2.85 11.94
N LEU A 193 -17.70 -2.26 10.75
CA LEU A 193 -18.41 -1.00 10.51
C LEU A 193 -19.93 -1.13 10.76
N TYR A 194 -20.49 -2.32 10.52
CA TYR A 194 -21.91 -2.63 10.73
C TYR A 194 -22.18 -3.40 12.03
N GLN A 195 -21.15 -3.75 12.79
CA GLN A 195 -21.30 -4.43 14.08
C GLN A 195 -21.65 -3.45 15.21
N SER A 196 -22.24 -4.03 16.25
CA SER A 196 -22.50 -3.40 17.53
C SER A 196 -21.74 -4.11 18.64
N THR A 197 -21.63 -3.47 19.79
CA THR A 197 -21.31 -4.11 21.06
C THR A 197 -22.40 -5.12 21.46
N THR A 198 -22.09 -5.98 22.42
CA THR A 198 -23.04 -6.96 22.98
C THR A 198 -24.28 -6.34 23.63
N ASP A 199 -24.20 -5.09 24.08
CA ASP A 199 -25.33 -4.29 24.61
C ASP A 199 -26.05 -3.44 23.54
N GLY A 200 -25.70 -3.63 22.26
CA GLY A 200 -26.45 -3.09 21.12
C GLY A 200 -25.98 -1.74 20.58
N LYS A 201 -25.01 -1.09 21.22
CA LYS A 201 -24.44 0.18 20.75
C LYS A 201 -23.57 -0.04 19.52
N LYS A 202 -23.74 0.76 18.46
CA LYS A 202 -22.92 0.60 17.25
C LYS A 202 -21.47 0.95 17.54
N PHE A 203 -20.53 0.22 16.93
CA PHE A 203 -19.10 0.50 17.09
C PHE A 203 -18.71 1.90 16.58
N VAL A 204 -19.37 2.39 15.52
CA VAL A 204 -19.18 3.76 15.04
C VAL A 204 -19.57 4.82 16.07
N ASP A 205 -20.55 4.54 16.93
CA ASP A 205 -20.98 5.47 17.98
C ASP A 205 -20.01 5.41 19.17
N CYS A 206 -19.48 4.22 19.51
CA CYS A 206 -18.40 4.09 20.50
C CYS A 206 -17.18 4.94 20.13
N LEU A 207 -16.78 4.93 18.86
CA LEU A 207 -15.69 5.76 18.35
C LEU A 207 -15.98 7.26 18.48
N ARG A 208 -17.20 7.70 18.12
CA ARG A 208 -17.58 9.12 18.18
C ARG A 208 -17.59 9.65 19.61
N ASP A 209 -18.03 8.86 20.58
CA ASP A 209 -18.04 9.26 21.99
C ASP A 209 -16.62 9.48 22.54
N GLU A 210 -15.63 8.78 21.99
CA GLU A 210 -14.20 8.98 22.27
C GLU A 210 -13.54 10.00 21.31
N ASN A 211 -14.31 10.76 20.52
CA ASN A 211 -13.80 11.68 19.50
C ASN A 211 -12.84 11.04 18.47
N ILE A 212 -13.02 9.75 18.19
CA ILE A 212 -12.25 9.00 17.20
C ILE A 212 -13.04 8.97 15.90
N VAL A 213 -12.41 9.40 14.81
CA VAL A 213 -13.04 9.37 13.48
C VAL A 213 -13.14 7.92 12.99
N PRO A 214 -14.31 7.42 12.57
CA PRO A 214 -14.41 6.11 11.94
C PRO A 214 -13.90 6.14 10.49
N GLY A 215 -13.10 5.15 10.12
CA GLY A 215 -12.66 4.94 8.74
C GLY A 215 -12.86 3.51 8.28
N ILE A 216 -12.75 3.28 6.98
CA ILE A 216 -13.10 2.00 6.35
C ILE A 216 -12.03 1.55 5.37
N LYS A 217 -11.62 0.28 5.43
CA LYS A 217 -10.84 -0.35 4.36
C LYS A 217 -11.76 -0.64 3.18
N VAL A 218 -11.40 -0.14 1.99
CA VAL A 218 -12.26 -0.28 0.79
C VAL A 218 -11.63 -1.09 -0.32
N ASP A 219 -10.32 -1.37 -0.27
CA ASP A 219 -9.69 -2.28 -1.22
C ASP A 219 -10.20 -3.72 -1.07
N LYS A 220 -10.16 -4.47 -2.17
CA LYS A 220 -10.55 -5.90 -2.23
C LYS A 220 -9.32 -6.82 -2.25
N GLY A 221 -8.19 -6.34 -1.74
CA GLY A 221 -6.97 -7.12 -1.60
C GLY A 221 -6.11 -7.16 -2.87
N LEU A 222 -5.01 -7.89 -2.74
CA LEU A 222 -3.97 -8.04 -3.76
C LEU A 222 -4.21 -9.30 -4.59
N VAL A 223 -3.90 -9.21 -5.88
CA VAL A 223 -3.84 -10.36 -6.78
C VAL A 223 -2.55 -10.33 -7.60
N PRO A 224 -2.08 -11.47 -8.12
CA PRO A 224 -0.89 -11.50 -8.98
C PRO A 224 -1.05 -10.56 -10.17
N LEU A 225 0.01 -9.81 -10.48
CA LEU A 225 0.05 -8.91 -11.63
C LEU A 225 0.51 -9.69 -12.88
N PRO A 226 -0.37 -9.89 -13.88
CA PRO A 226 0.00 -10.63 -15.08
C PRO A 226 1.15 -9.96 -15.83
N GLY A 227 2.10 -10.76 -16.34
CA GLY A 227 3.27 -10.24 -17.05
C GLY A 227 4.33 -9.58 -16.17
N SER A 228 4.20 -9.68 -14.85
CA SER A 228 5.19 -9.20 -13.88
C SER A 228 6.04 -10.35 -13.31
N ASN A 229 7.09 -9.99 -12.54
CA ASN A 229 7.94 -10.97 -11.86
C ASN A 229 7.43 -11.28 -10.46
N ASN A 230 6.30 -12.00 -10.34
CA ASN A 230 5.65 -12.29 -9.04
C ASN A 230 5.31 -11.01 -8.24
N GLU A 231 4.98 -9.92 -8.94
CA GLU A 231 4.45 -8.71 -8.31
C GLU A 231 2.93 -8.81 -8.19
N SER A 232 2.31 -7.88 -7.48
CA SER A 232 0.87 -7.86 -7.25
C SER A 232 0.28 -6.50 -7.59
N TRP A 233 -1.01 -6.47 -7.87
CA TRP A 233 -1.80 -5.24 -7.95
C TRP A 233 -3.05 -5.38 -7.07
N CYS A 234 -3.68 -4.25 -6.77
CA CYS A 234 -4.79 -4.20 -5.84
C CYS A 234 -6.13 -3.99 -6.55
N GLN A 235 -7.13 -4.78 -6.18
CA GLN A 235 -8.48 -4.72 -6.75
C GLN A 235 -9.43 -3.89 -5.87
N GLY A 236 -10.59 -3.52 -6.42
CA GLY A 236 -11.70 -2.93 -5.63
C GLY A 236 -12.34 -1.67 -6.20
N LEU A 237 -11.91 -1.20 -7.38
CA LEU A 237 -12.46 0.02 -8.01
C LEU A 237 -13.89 -0.19 -8.49
N ASP A 238 -14.24 -1.41 -8.92
CA ASP A 238 -15.59 -1.76 -9.35
C ASP A 238 -16.59 -1.60 -8.20
N GLY A 239 -17.58 -0.72 -8.43
CA GLY A 239 -18.60 -0.37 -7.44
C GLY A 239 -18.08 0.47 -6.26
N LEU A 240 -16.85 0.99 -6.30
CA LEU A 240 -16.25 1.74 -5.19
C LEU A 240 -17.05 3.00 -4.82
N ALA A 241 -17.58 3.74 -5.80
CA ALA A 241 -18.36 4.95 -5.54
C ALA A 241 -19.61 4.63 -4.69
N SER A 242 -20.41 3.65 -5.12
CA SER A 242 -21.60 3.21 -4.39
C SER A 242 -21.28 2.73 -2.98
N ARG A 243 -20.20 1.94 -2.83
CA ARG A 243 -19.73 1.49 -1.50
C ARG A 243 -19.29 2.66 -0.63
N SER A 244 -18.52 3.59 -1.18
CA SER A 244 -18.02 4.78 -0.45
C SER A 244 -19.17 5.65 0.05
N SER A 245 -20.19 5.88 -0.79
CA SER A 245 -21.40 6.59 -0.40
C SER A 245 -22.13 5.88 0.75
N GLU A 246 -22.23 4.55 0.72
CA GLU A 246 -22.88 3.79 1.79
C GLU A 246 -22.09 3.81 3.08
N TYR A 247 -20.75 3.66 3.01
CA TYR A 247 -19.90 3.77 4.19
C TYR A 247 -19.95 5.17 4.81
N TYR A 248 -20.06 6.22 4.00
CA TYR A 248 -20.25 7.59 4.49
C TYR A 248 -21.55 7.73 5.30
N LYS A 249 -22.67 7.16 4.80
CA LYS A 249 -23.95 7.13 5.53
C LYS A 249 -23.87 6.35 6.83
N GLN A 250 -23.12 5.24 6.83
CA GLN A 250 -22.88 4.43 8.03
C GLN A 250 -21.98 5.14 9.06
N GLY A 251 -21.30 6.22 8.68
CA GLY A 251 -20.56 7.10 9.58
C GLY A 251 -19.05 7.10 9.38
N ALA A 252 -18.52 6.41 8.37
CA ALA A 252 -17.13 6.54 7.99
C ALA A 252 -16.85 7.95 7.42
N ARG A 253 -15.67 8.49 7.69
CA ARG A 253 -15.22 9.80 7.16
C ARG A 253 -13.86 9.76 6.49
N PHE A 254 -13.18 8.62 6.55
CA PHE A 254 -11.99 8.37 5.76
C PHE A 254 -11.96 6.92 5.29
N ALA A 255 -11.21 6.67 4.22
CA ALA A 255 -11.04 5.36 3.64
C ALA A 255 -9.57 4.96 3.66
N LYS A 256 -9.30 3.67 3.51
CA LYS A 256 -7.96 3.13 3.33
C LYS A 256 -7.91 2.19 2.13
N TRP A 257 -6.88 2.35 1.30
CA TRP A 257 -6.57 1.45 0.20
C TRP A 257 -5.11 1.07 0.23
N ARG A 258 -4.84 -0.23 0.41
CA ARG A 258 -3.47 -0.75 0.42
C ARG A 258 -3.08 -1.36 -0.92
N THR A 259 -2.00 -0.86 -1.51
CA THR A 259 -1.25 -1.57 -2.56
C THR A 259 0.16 -1.89 -2.09
N VAL A 260 0.87 -2.77 -2.81
CA VAL A 260 2.24 -3.17 -2.46
C VAL A 260 3.19 -3.00 -3.62
N VAL A 261 4.44 -2.70 -3.28
CA VAL A 261 5.57 -2.71 -4.19
C VAL A 261 6.67 -3.58 -3.57
N SER A 262 7.17 -4.55 -4.33
CA SER A 262 8.16 -5.51 -3.85
C SER A 262 9.56 -5.14 -4.33
N ILE A 263 10.53 -5.08 -3.42
CA ILE A 263 11.94 -4.91 -3.77
C ILE A 263 12.55 -6.22 -4.29
N PRO A 264 12.35 -7.39 -3.65
CA PRO A 264 12.93 -8.66 -4.12
C PRO A 264 12.42 -9.11 -5.49
N CYS A 265 11.16 -8.82 -5.79
CA CYS A 265 10.57 -9.10 -7.11
C CYS A 265 11.03 -8.09 -8.18
N GLY A 266 11.74 -7.03 -7.74
CA GLY A 266 12.02 -5.79 -8.47
C GLY A 266 10.76 -4.92 -8.48
N PRO A 267 10.81 -3.61 -8.21
CA PRO A 267 9.69 -2.80 -8.59
C PRO A 267 9.79 -2.56 -10.09
N SER A 268 9.09 -3.38 -10.87
CA SER A 268 8.98 -3.15 -12.31
C SER A 268 8.29 -1.82 -12.57
N ALA A 269 8.57 -1.21 -13.72
CA ALA A 269 7.85 0.01 -14.11
C ALA A 269 6.34 -0.23 -14.16
N LEU A 270 5.91 -1.44 -14.53
CA LEU A 270 4.51 -1.83 -14.56
C LEU A 270 3.89 -1.81 -13.17
N ALA A 271 4.47 -2.50 -12.18
CA ALA A 271 3.88 -2.57 -10.84
C ALA A 271 3.86 -1.22 -10.13
N VAL A 272 4.91 -0.40 -10.31
CA VAL A 272 4.93 0.96 -9.75
C VAL A 272 3.80 1.81 -10.36
N LYS A 273 3.63 1.75 -11.68
CA LYS A 273 2.56 2.46 -12.38
C LYS A 273 1.18 1.98 -11.95
N GLU A 274 0.95 0.66 -11.89
CA GLU A 274 -0.33 0.08 -11.48
C GLU A 274 -0.68 0.45 -10.03
N ALA A 275 0.30 0.39 -9.12
CA ALA A 275 0.12 0.83 -7.74
C ALA A 275 -0.28 2.31 -7.66
N ALA A 276 0.44 3.19 -8.37
CA ALA A 276 0.19 4.62 -8.36
C ALA A 276 -1.15 5.00 -9.03
N TRP A 277 -1.45 4.42 -10.20
CA TRP A 277 -2.70 4.66 -10.92
C TRP A 277 -3.92 4.18 -10.13
N GLY A 278 -3.86 2.97 -9.56
CA GLY A 278 -4.94 2.42 -8.74
C GLY A 278 -5.24 3.30 -7.52
N LEU A 279 -4.20 3.73 -6.81
CA LEU A 279 -4.32 4.64 -5.66
C LEU A 279 -4.94 5.98 -6.06
N ALA A 280 -4.55 6.56 -7.20
CA ALA A 280 -5.08 7.83 -7.65
C ALA A 280 -6.57 7.76 -8.02
N ARG A 281 -6.99 6.69 -8.70
CA ARG A 281 -8.40 6.42 -9.02
C ARG A 281 -9.23 6.23 -7.74
N TYR A 282 -8.71 5.45 -6.80
CA TYR A 282 -9.34 5.26 -5.49
C TYR A 282 -9.51 6.59 -4.73
N ALA A 283 -8.46 7.42 -4.69
CA ALA A 283 -8.46 8.66 -3.95
C ALA A 283 -9.49 9.65 -4.51
N ALA A 284 -9.55 9.81 -5.84
CA ALA A 284 -10.54 10.66 -6.48
C ALA A 284 -11.99 10.20 -6.20
N ILE A 285 -12.27 8.89 -6.32
CA ILE A 285 -13.60 8.33 -6.03
C ILE A 285 -13.96 8.53 -4.55
N SER A 286 -13.00 8.37 -3.63
CA SER A 286 -13.25 8.56 -2.19
C SER A 286 -13.61 10.01 -1.88
N GLN A 287 -12.87 10.97 -2.42
CA GLN A 287 -13.14 12.40 -2.23
C GLN A 287 -14.51 12.81 -2.79
N ASP A 288 -14.88 12.29 -3.96
CA ASP A 288 -16.19 12.54 -4.58
C ASP A 288 -17.36 11.98 -3.74
N ASN A 289 -17.08 11.06 -2.83
CA ASN A 289 -18.05 10.45 -1.91
C ASN A 289 -17.83 10.83 -0.43
N GLY A 290 -17.08 11.91 -0.16
CA GLY A 290 -16.93 12.48 1.17
C GLY A 290 -16.01 11.73 2.13
N LEU A 291 -15.17 10.81 1.62
CA LEU A 291 -14.20 10.08 2.41
C LEU A 291 -12.78 10.59 2.13
N VAL A 292 -12.06 11.01 3.18
CA VAL A 292 -10.61 11.31 3.09
C VAL A 292 -9.87 10.03 2.71
N PRO A 293 -9.16 9.94 1.58
CA PRO A 293 -8.40 8.75 1.24
C PRO A 293 -7.06 8.70 1.96
N ILE A 294 -6.79 7.57 2.63
CA ILE A 294 -5.44 7.18 3.04
C ILE A 294 -4.79 6.46 1.88
N VAL A 295 -3.76 7.08 1.31
CA VAL A 295 -2.96 6.58 0.20
C VAL A 295 -1.81 5.72 0.73
N GLU A 296 -1.88 4.40 0.56
CA GLU A 296 -0.94 3.41 1.14
C GLU A 296 -0.23 2.59 0.05
N PRO A 297 0.87 3.11 -0.55
CA PRO A 297 1.81 2.32 -1.36
C PRO A 297 2.85 1.66 -0.43
N GLU A 298 2.53 0.50 0.14
CA GLU A 298 3.47 -0.19 1.04
C GLU A 298 4.62 -0.80 0.23
N ILE A 299 5.85 -0.33 0.51
CA ILE A 299 7.05 -0.99 0.01
C ILE A 299 7.40 -2.09 0.99
N LEU A 300 7.37 -3.34 0.50
CA LEU A 300 7.53 -4.52 1.33
C LEU A 300 8.93 -4.59 1.96
N LEU A 301 8.96 -5.03 3.22
CA LEU A 301 10.17 -5.18 4.00
C LEU A 301 11.02 -6.40 3.57
N ASP A 302 10.43 -7.35 2.86
CA ASP A 302 11.07 -8.61 2.47
C ASP A 302 12.40 -8.41 1.71
N GLY A 303 13.38 -9.27 2.00
CA GLY A 303 14.68 -9.33 1.32
C GLY A 303 15.88 -8.82 2.13
N ASP A 304 17.08 -9.01 1.56
CA ASP A 304 18.39 -8.59 2.08
C ASP A 304 18.91 -7.39 1.28
N HIS A 305 18.17 -6.29 1.31
CA HIS A 305 18.56 -5.05 0.63
C HIS A 305 18.95 -3.98 1.67
N PRO A 306 19.96 -3.15 1.36
CA PRO A 306 20.36 -2.07 2.26
C PRO A 306 19.33 -0.93 2.23
N ILE A 307 19.38 -0.05 3.23
CA ILE A 307 18.42 1.05 3.39
C ILE A 307 18.42 2.04 2.20
N GLU A 308 19.57 2.22 1.53
CA GLU A 308 19.71 3.03 0.32
C GLU A 308 18.82 2.51 -0.81
N ARG A 309 18.71 1.18 -0.94
CA ARG A 309 17.86 0.56 -1.96
C ARG A 309 16.39 0.85 -1.66
N THR A 310 15.98 0.79 -0.40
CA THR A 310 14.63 1.17 0.02
C THR A 310 14.34 2.63 -0.29
N LEU A 311 15.29 3.53 -0.04
CA LEU A 311 15.16 4.96 -0.37
C LEU A 311 14.98 5.18 -1.88
N GLU A 312 15.82 4.56 -2.71
CA GLU A 312 15.74 4.67 -4.17
C GLU A 312 14.35 4.24 -4.69
N VAL A 313 13.88 3.08 -4.23
CA VAL A 313 12.56 2.55 -4.62
C VAL A 313 11.43 3.44 -4.10
N ALA A 314 11.51 3.89 -2.85
CA ALA A 314 10.51 4.76 -2.27
C ALA A 314 10.39 6.09 -3.00
N GLU A 315 11.52 6.68 -3.38
CA GLU A 315 11.52 7.91 -4.17
C GLU A 315 10.83 7.75 -5.52
N ARG A 316 11.09 6.63 -6.21
CA ARG A 316 10.46 6.34 -7.49
C ARG A 316 8.95 6.13 -7.34
N VAL A 317 8.53 5.34 -6.35
CA VAL A 317 7.11 5.04 -6.11
C VAL A 317 6.35 6.31 -5.75
N TRP A 318 6.85 7.11 -4.82
CA TRP A 318 6.16 8.33 -4.40
C TRP A 318 6.11 9.41 -5.48
N ALA A 319 7.11 9.47 -6.37
CA ALA A 319 7.06 10.36 -7.54
C ALA A 319 5.88 10.02 -8.46
N GLU A 320 5.71 8.72 -8.79
CA GLU A 320 4.61 8.23 -9.64
C GLU A 320 3.24 8.39 -8.95
N VAL A 321 3.17 8.13 -7.65
CA VAL A 321 1.94 8.31 -6.86
C VAL A 321 1.46 9.76 -6.94
N PHE A 322 2.32 10.75 -6.66
CA PHE A 322 1.91 12.15 -6.72
C PHE A 322 1.62 12.63 -8.14
N TYR A 323 2.36 12.12 -9.14
CA TYR A 323 2.05 12.38 -10.55
C TYR A 323 0.61 11.95 -10.87
N TYR A 324 0.24 10.71 -10.55
CA TYR A 324 -1.09 10.20 -10.88
C TYR A 324 -2.21 10.75 -9.99
N LEU A 325 -1.93 11.10 -8.73
CA LEU A 325 -2.89 11.83 -7.89
C LEU A 325 -3.25 13.18 -8.54
N ALA A 326 -2.26 13.92 -9.05
CA ALA A 326 -2.48 15.17 -9.77
C ALA A 326 -3.28 14.96 -11.07
N GLU A 327 -2.93 13.95 -11.87
CA GLU A 327 -3.65 13.62 -13.12
C GLU A 327 -5.11 13.22 -12.88
N ASN A 328 -5.44 12.72 -11.68
CA ASN A 328 -6.81 12.39 -11.28
C ASN A 328 -7.51 13.52 -10.51
N ASN A 329 -6.93 14.73 -10.49
CA ASN A 329 -7.48 15.92 -9.82
C ASN A 329 -7.75 15.73 -8.31
N VAL A 330 -6.94 14.91 -7.64
CA VAL A 330 -7.05 14.69 -6.19
C VAL A 330 -6.56 15.95 -5.46
N ILE A 331 -7.36 16.47 -4.53
CA ILE A 331 -6.94 17.59 -3.67
C ILE A 331 -6.02 17.06 -2.56
N PHE A 332 -4.83 17.64 -2.40
CA PHE A 332 -3.82 17.10 -1.48
C PHE A 332 -4.07 17.48 -0.02
N GLU A 333 -4.80 18.57 0.21
CA GLU A 333 -5.22 19.03 1.54
C GLU A 333 -6.26 18.09 2.17
N GLY A 334 -6.93 17.29 1.34
CA GLY A 334 -7.96 16.33 1.73
C GLY A 334 -7.51 14.87 1.61
N ILE A 335 -6.20 14.57 1.67
CA ILE A 335 -5.68 13.19 1.75
C ILE A 335 -4.86 12.99 3.03
N LEU A 336 -4.59 11.72 3.35
CA LEU A 336 -3.54 11.31 4.28
C LEU A 336 -2.64 10.30 3.59
N LEU A 337 -1.36 10.25 3.95
CA LEU A 337 -0.45 9.23 3.42
C LEU A 337 -0.18 8.16 4.47
N LYS A 338 -0.05 6.91 4.04
CA LYS A 338 0.40 5.80 4.89
C LYS A 338 1.58 5.09 4.24
N PRO A 339 2.78 5.70 4.26
CA PRO A 339 4.00 5.07 3.78
C PRO A 339 4.52 4.00 4.75
N SER A 340 5.31 3.07 4.22
CA SER A 340 6.32 2.37 5.04
C SER A 340 7.46 3.32 5.40
N MET A 341 8.06 3.12 6.58
CA MET A 341 9.32 3.77 6.90
C MET A 341 10.43 3.25 5.98
N VAL A 342 11.43 4.08 5.69
CA VAL A 342 12.60 3.67 4.92
C VAL A 342 13.55 2.93 5.84
N THR A 343 13.54 1.60 5.76
CA THR A 343 14.36 0.69 6.58
C THR A 343 15.18 -0.22 5.67
N PRO A 344 16.27 -0.83 6.16
CA PRO A 344 16.84 -1.99 5.47
C PRO A 344 15.82 -3.13 5.42
N GLY A 345 16.04 -4.06 4.50
CA GLY A 345 15.21 -5.26 4.37
C GLY A 345 15.23 -6.11 5.65
N ALA A 346 14.18 -6.88 5.88
CA ALA A 346 14.04 -7.71 7.08
C ALA A 346 15.20 -8.69 7.27
N GLU A 347 15.70 -9.23 6.16
CA GLU A 347 16.77 -10.23 6.11
C GLU A 347 18.17 -9.57 6.06
N HIS A 348 18.23 -8.24 6.01
CA HIS A 348 19.49 -7.51 6.01
C HIS A 348 20.23 -7.66 7.33
N LYS A 349 21.52 -7.97 7.23
CA LYS A 349 22.38 -8.27 8.39
C LYS A 349 22.50 -7.11 9.37
N GLU A 350 22.62 -5.90 8.84
CA GLU A 350 22.77 -4.69 9.64
C GLU A 350 21.40 -4.05 9.88
N LYS A 351 21.04 -3.88 11.15
CA LYS A 351 19.86 -3.10 11.53
C LYS A 351 20.24 -1.62 11.58
N ALA A 352 19.36 -0.78 11.06
CA ALA A 352 19.53 0.66 11.13
C ALA A 352 19.04 1.18 12.49
N SER A 353 19.74 2.17 13.05
CA SER A 353 19.28 2.89 14.24
C SER A 353 18.04 3.74 13.93
N PRO A 354 17.24 4.11 14.94
CA PRO A 354 16.11 5.02 14.75
C PRO A 354 16.47 6.35 14.07
N ASP A 355 17.63 6.93 14.41
CA ASP A 355 18.10 8.17 13.79
C ASP A 355 18.40 7.99 12.30
N THR A 356 18.99 6.85 11.92
CA THR A 356 19.26 6.53 10.52
C THR A 356 17.95 6.31 9.75
N ILE A 357 17.00 5.55 10.32
CA ILE A 357 15.68 5.34 9.73
C ILE A 357 14.95 6.68 9.56
N ALA A 358 14.96 7.53 10.58
CA ALA A 358 14.36 8.85 10.53
C ALA A 358 14.99 9.73 9.45
N LYS A 359 16.33 9.78 9.36
CA LYS A 359 17.04 10.55 8.34
C LYS A 359 16.63 10.13 6.93
N TYR A 360 16.64 8.84 6.61
CA TYR A 360 16.31 8.35 5.28
C TYR A 360 14.82 8.54 4.96
N THR A 361 13.95 8.29 5.94
CA THR A 361 12.51 8.45 5.77
C THR A 361 12.13 9.91 5.54
N LEU A 362 12.62 10.84 6.36
CA LEU A 362 12.35 12.27 6.18
C LEU A 362 13.00 12.82 4.90
N THR A 363 14.14 12.28 4.47
CA THR A 363 14.75 12.63 3.17
C THR A 363 13.84 12.26 2.01
N MET A 364 13.26 11.05 2.03
CA MET A 364 12.28 10.61 1.03
C MET A 364 11.07 11.55 0.99
N LEU A 365 10.47 11.83 2.16
CA LEU A 365 9.29 12.71 2.24
C LEU A 365 9.60 14.11 1.69
N LYS A 366 10.72 14.73 2.11
CA LYS A 366 11.17 16.06 1.64
C LYS A 366 11.40 16.14 0.14
N ARG A 367 11.76 15.02 -0.52
CA ARG A 367 11.98 14.98 -1.96
C ARG A 367 10.72 14.75 -2.78
N ARG A 368 9.67 14.15 -2.21
CA ARG A 368 8.55 13.59 -2.98
C ARG A 368 7.16 14.06 -2.54
N VAL A 369 7.00 14.49 -1.30
CA VAL A 369 5.69 14.82 -0.73
C VAL A 369 5.47 16.33 -0.75
N PRO A 370 4.38 16.86 -1.32
CA PRO A 370 4.03 18.27 -1.21
C PRO A 370 3.62 18.67 0.22
N PRO A 371 3.99 19.86 0.71
CA PRO A 371 3.54 20.37 2.02
C PRO A 371 2.03 20.53 2.20
N ALA A 372 1.25 20.51 1.11
CA ALA A 372 -0.21 20.59 1.16
C ALA A 372 -0.86 19.38 1.87
N VAL A 373 -0.17 18.24 1.93
CA VAL A 373 -0.64 17.05 2.64
C VAL A 373 -0.69 17.33 4.15
N PRO A 374 -1.82 17.11 4.85
CA PRO A 374 -1.90 17.43 6.28
C PRO A 374 -1.13 16.44 7.17
N GLY A 375 -1.12 15.14 6.84
CA GLY A 375 -0.55 14.12 7.72
C GLY A 375 0.05 12.90 7.01
N ILE A 376 1.13 12.39 7.61
CA ILE A 376 1.86 11.19 7.25
C ILE A 376 1.69 10.17 8.39
N MET A 377 0.86 9.16 8.15
CA MET A 377 0.40 8.20 9.16
C MET A 377 1.09 6.86 8.92
N PHE A 378 2.33 6.71 9.39
CA PHE A 378 3.18 5.56 9.05
C PHE A 378 2.53 4.21 9.39
N LEU A 379 2.66 3.22 8.50
CA LEU A 379 2.42 1.83 8.84
C LEU A 379 3.61 1.28 9.65
N SER A 380 3.35 0.35 10.58
CA SER A 380 4.41 -0.29 11.37
C SER A 380 5.16 -1.39 10.59
N GLY A 381 4.53 -1.95 9.55
CA GLY A 381 5.10 -3.07 8.80
C GLY A 381 5.35 -4.26 9.75
N GLY A 382 6.54 -4.86 9.64
CA GLY A 382 7.02 -5.95 10.50
C GLY A 382 7.80 -5.53 11.76
N GLN A 383 7.89 -4.23 12.05
CA GLN A 383 8.62 -3.72 13.22
C GLN A 383 7.99 -4.20 14.53
N SER A 384 8.77 -4.25 15.61
CA SER A 384 8.22 -4.46 16.97
C SER A 384 7.37 -3.26 17.43
N GLU A 385 6.65 -3.42 18.55
CA GLU A 385 5.88 -2.31 19.13
C GLU A 385 6.83 -1.16 19.52
N VAL A 386 7.94 -1.48 20.17
CA VAL A 386 8.93 -0.47 20.62
C VAL A 386 9.73 0.11 19.45
N GLU A 387 10.12 -0.71 18.46
CA GLU A 387 10.87 -0.24 17.28
C GLU A 387 10.06 0.79 16.48
N ALA A 388 8.77 0.51 16.25
CA ALA A 388 7.89 1.43 15.55
C ALA A 388 7.77 2.77 16.31
N THR A 389 7.61 2.73 17.63
CA THR A 389 7.54 3.93 18.48
C THR A 389 8.85 4.71 18.49
N LEU A 390 10.01 4.06 18.61
CA LEU A 390 11.33 4.71 18.57
C LEU A 390 11.61 5.39 17.24
N ASN A 391 11.30 4.72 16.12
CA ASN A 391 11.49 5.28 14.79
C ASN A 391 10.59 6.49 14.54
N LEU A 392 9.32 6.42 14.99
CA LEU A 392 8.42 7.56 14.95
C LEU A 392 8.94 8.73 15.81
N ASN A 393 9.43 8.43 17.02
CA ASN A 393 9.98 9.44 17.92
C ASN A 393 11.19 10.16 17.31
N ALA A 394 12.10 9.41 16.69
CA ALA A 394 13.27 9.95 16.00
C ALA A 394 12.88 10.90 14.85
N MET A 395 11.84 10.56 14.09
CA MET A 395 11.33 11.45 13.01
C MET A 395 10.74 12.77 13.52
N ASN A 396 10.21 12.78 14.74
CA ASN A 396 9.61 13.97 15.36
C ASN A 396 10.58 14.76 16.25
N GLN A 397 11.87 14.39 16.31
CA GLN A 397 12.90 15.21 16.96
C GLN A 397 13.22 16.49 16.18
N THR A 398 12.77 16.60 14.92
CA THR A 398 12.96 17.78 14.08
C THR A 398 11.63 18.27 13.51
N PRO A 399 11.46 19.59 13.30
CA PRO A 399 10.24 20.11 12.67
C PRO A 399 10.01 19.53 11.28
N ASN A 400 8.76 19.16 11.01
CA ASN A 400 8.30 18.65 9.72
C ASN A 400 7.19 19.55 9.17
N PRO A 401 7.11 19.74 7.83
CA PRO A 401 6.02 20.50 7.21
C PRO A 401 4.68 19.75 7.23
N TRP A 402 4.71 18.45 7.55
CA TRP A 402 3.53 17.60 7.71
C TRP A 402 3.41 17.13 9.16
N HIS A 403 2.21 16.74 9.54
CA HIS A 403 2.01 16.01 10.78
C HIS A 403 2.51 14.56 10.64
N VAL A 404 3.67 14.24 11.22
CA VAL A 404 4.25 12.89 11.18
C VAL A 404 3.76 12.06 12.37
N SER A 405 2.92 11.07 12.10
CA SER A 405 2.24 10.25 13.10
C SER A 405 2.15 8.78 12.64
N PHE A 406 1.27 8.00 13.26
CA PHE A 406 1.16 6.55 13.09
C PHE A 406 -0.22 6.13 12.58
N SER A 407 -0.24 5.02 11.83
CA SER A 407 -1.43 4.22 11.53
C SER A 407 -1.09 2.75 11.75
N TYR A 408 -1.11 2.34 13.02
CA TYR A 408 -0.55 1.08 13.46
C TYR A 408 -1.61 0.02 13.71
N ALA A 409 -1.30 -1.21 13.26
CA ALA A 409 -2.07 -2.40 13.56
C ALA A 409 -1.31 -3.22 14.62
N ARG A 410 -0.39 -4.10 14.17
CA ARG A 410 0.42 -4.96 15.05
C ARG A 410 1.13 -4.18 16.16
N ALA A 411 1.69 -3.00 15.85
CA ALA A 411 2.41 -2.17 16.83
C ALA A 411 1.54 -1.55 17.94
N LEU A 412 0.21 -1.65 17.84
CA LEU A 412 -0.75 -1.24 18.90
C LEU A 412 -1.50 -2.43 19.51
N GLN A 413 -1.46 -3.60 18.88
CA GLN A 413 -2.39 -4.70 19.18
C GLN A 413 -1.72 -5.98 19.67
N ASN A 414 -0.42 -6.18 19.44
CA ASN A 414 0.22 -7.47 19.70
C ASN A 414 0.24 -7.83 21.19
N THR A 415 0.64 -6.88 22.04
CA THR A 415 0.58 -7.07 23.50
C THR A 415 -0.86 -7.19 23.97
N VAL A 416 -1.78 -6.37 23.44
CA VAL A 416 -3.21 -6.41 23.79
C VAL A 416 -3.81 -7.80 23.58
N LEU A 417 -3.56 -8.39 22.41
CA LEU A 417 -4.09 -9.71 22.06
C LEU A 417 -3.55 -10.81 22.98
N LYS A 418 -2.25 -10.76 23.31
CA LYS A 418 -1.59 -11.71 24.22
C LYS A 418 -2.04 -11.55 25.67
N THR A 419 -2.34 -10.33 26.11
CA THR A 419 -2.89 -10.06 27.44
C THR A 419 -4.33 -10.55 27.53
N TRP A 420 -5.14 -10.32 26.48
CA TRP A 420 -6.53 -10.73 26.47
C TRP A 420 -6.72 -12.26 26.50
N GLN A 421 -6.00 -13.00 25.65
CA GLN A 421 -6.13 -14.46 25.50
C GLN A 421 -7.57 -14.96 25.22
N GLY A 422 -8.46 -14.09 24.73
CA GLY A 422 -9.86 -14.42 24.52
C GLY A 422 -10.71 -14.51 25.78
N ARG A 423 -10.18 -14.11 26.95
CA ARG A 423 -10.85 -14.31 28.23
C ARG A 423 -11.53 -13.02 28.72
N PRO A 424 -12.82 -13.06 29.08
CA PRO A 424 -13.55 -11.88 29.57
C PRO A 424 -12.90 -11.20 30.79
N GLU A 425 -12.33 -11.99 31.71
CA GLU A 425 -11.65 -11.48 32.91
C GLU A 425 -10.38 -10.67 32.60
N ASN A 426 -9.81 -10.82 31.39
CA ASN A 426 -8.59 -10.12 30.97
C ASN A 426 -8.88 -8.83 30.18
N VAL A 427 -10.15 -8.48 29.94
CA VAL A 427 -10.52 -7.32 29.11
C VAL A 427 -9.90 -6.03 29.67
N GLU A 428 -10.05 -5.75 30.96
CA GLU A 428 -9.52 -4.53 31.56
C GLU A 428 -7.99 -4.46 31.46
N ALA A 429 -7.30 -5.58 31.68
CA ALA A 429 -5.84 -5.65 31.56
C ALA A 429 -5.37 -5.40 30.12
N ALA A 430 -6.08 -5.95 29.13
CA ALA A 430 -5.80 -5.76 27.72
C ALA A 430 -6.09 -4.31 27.26
N GLN A 431 -7.16 -3.68 27.75
CA GLN A 431 -7.46 -2.27 27.50
C GLN A 431 -6.37 -1.35 28.10
N LYS A 432 -5.89 -1.64 29.31
CA LYS A 432 -4.73 -0.93 29.89
C LYS A 432 -3.49 -1.08 29.02
N ALA A 433 -3.21 -2.28 28.50
CA ALA A 433 -2.09 -2.51 27.60
C ALA A 433 -2.22 -1.69 26.29
N LEU A 434 -3.43 -1.57 25.74
CA LEU A 434 -3.70 -0.73 24.57
C LEU A 434 -3.39 0.73 24.87
N LEU A 435 -3.87 1.26 26.01
CA LEU A 435 -3.61 2.66 26.40
C LEU A 435 -2.11 2.94 26.60
N VAL A 436 -1.37 1.99 27.18
CA VAL A 436 0.09 2.13 27.32
C VAL A 436 0.76 2.29 25.95
N ARG A 437 0.41 1.45 24.96
CA ARG A 437 0.97 1.56 23.60
C ARG A 437 0.45 2.80 22.86
N ALA A 438 -0.82 3.17 23.03
CA ALA A 438 -1.38 4.37 22.41
C ALA A 438 -0.69 5.64 22.94
N LYS A 439 -0.48 5.73 24.26
CA LYS A 439 0.25 6.81 24.92
C LYS A 439 1.72 6.86 24.49
N ALA A 440 2.40 5.71 24.38
CA ALA A 440 3.78 5.65 23.91
C ALA A 440 3.91 6.24 22.49
N ASN A 441 3.02 5.85 21.58
CA ASN A 441 3.01 6.39 20.21
C ASN A 441 2.58 7.86 20.13
N SER A 442 1.67 8.29 21.02
CA SER A 442 1.33 9.71 21.20
C SER A 442 2.55 10.54 21.61
N LEU A 443 3.32 10.08 22.60
CA LEU A 443 4.56 10.75 23.01
C LEU A 443 5.60 10.75 21.89
N ALA A 444 5.69 9.66 21.12
CA ALA A 444 6.60 9.58 19.97
C ALA A 444 6.21 10.55 18.85
N GLN A 445 4.91 10.76 18.60
CA GLN A 445 4.43 11.79 17.69
C GLN A 445 4.90 13.18 18.14
N LEU A 446 4.94 13.42 19.45
CA LEU A 446 5.42 14.69 20.03
C LEU A 446 6.94 14.78 20.16
N GLY A 447 7.69 13.74 19.79
CA GLY A 447 9.15 13.67 19.96
C GLY A 447 9.60 13.59 21.43
N LYS A 448 8.76 13.06 22.31
CA LYS A 448 8.97 13.04 23.78
C LYS A 448 9.00 11.62 24.38
N TYR A 449 9.08 10.59 23.54
CA TYR A 449 9.07 9.21 24.02
C TYR A 449 10.45 8.75 24.47
N SER A 450 10.48 8.00 25.58
CA SER A 450 11.63 7.23 26.07
C SER A 450 11.24 5.76 26.20
N ALA A 451 12.15 4.85 25.86
CA ALA A 451 11.95 3.40 25.97
C ALA A 451 12.32 2.84 27.36
N GLU A 452 12.60 3.71 28.34
CA GLU A 452 12.85 3.31 29.72
C GLU A 452 11.63 2.54 30.29
N GLY A 453 11.87 1.34 30.84
CA GLY A 453 10.82 0.51 31.44
C GLY A 453 10.03 -0.36 30.46
N GLU A 454 10.37 -0.41 29.18
CA GLU A 454 9.72 -1.29 28.20
C GLU A 454 10.06 -2.76 28.39
N SER A 455 9.05 -3.63 28.29
CA SER A 455 9.21 -5.09 28.41
C SER A 455 9.97 -5.67 27.22
N ASP A 456 10.61 -6.83 27.43
CA ASP A 456 11.37 -7.50 26.37
C ASP A 456 10.46 -8.06 25.27
N GLU A 457 9.22 -8.43 25.62
CA GLU A 457 8.21 -8.87 24.66
C GLU A 457 7.82 -7.76 23.69
N ALA A 458 7.70 -6.51 24.16
CA ALA A 458 7.34 -5.36 23.32
C ALA A 458 8.46 -4.99 22.34
N LYS A 459 9.71 -5.36 22.66
CA LYS A 459 10.89 -5.14 21.81
C LYS A 459 11.02 -6.16 20.68
N LYS A 460 10.35 -7.32 20.76
CA LYS A 460 10.50 -8.41 19.79
C LYS A 460 9.85 -8.10 18.44
N GLY A 461 10.62 -8.20 17.36
CA GLY A 461 10.16 -7.97 15.98
C GLY A 461 8.99 -8.85 15.58
N MET A 462 8.13 -8.33 14.69
CA MET A 462 6.87 -8.97 14.28
C MET A 462 6.83 -9.32 12.78
N PHE A 463 7.98 -9.29 12.11
CA PHE A 463 8.09 -9.62 10.71
C PHE A 463 7.72 -11.08 10.43
N VAL A 464 6.96 -11.27 9.36
CA VAL A 464 6.61 -12.59 8.82
C VAL A 464 6.87 -12.51 7.32
N LYS A 465 7.75 -13.38 6.82
CA LYS A 465 8.10 -13.43 5.39
C LYS A 465 6.87 -13.71 4.55
N GLY A 466 6.65 -12.92 3.50
CA GLY A 466 5.50 -13.06 2.60
C GLY A 466 4.14 -12.81 3.28
N TYR A 467 4.08 -11.95 4.31
CA TYR A 467 2.83 -11.66 5.00
C TYR A 467 1.78 -11.04 4.07
N THR A 468 0.59 -11.66 4.01
CA THR A 468 -0.57 -11.19 3.24
C THR A 468 -1.77 -10.93 4.17
N TYR A 469 -2.39 -9.76 3.99
CA TYR A 469 -3.55 -9.25 4.75
C TYR A 469 -4.89 -9.82 4.30
#